data_AF-A0A7H8MDY7-F1
#
_entry.id   AF-A0A7H8MDY7-F1
#
_cell.length_a   1.000
_cell.length_b   1.000
_cell.length_c   1.000
_cell.angle_alpha   90.00
_cell.angle_beta   90.00
_cell.angle_gamma   90.00
#
_symmetry.space_group_name_H-M   'P 1'
#
loop_
_entity.id
_entity.type
_entity.pdbx_description
1 polymer ?
#
loop_
_entity_poly.entity_id
_entity_poly.type
_entity_poly.pdbx_seq_one_letter_code
_entity_poly.pdbx_strand_id
1 'polypeptide(L)' 'MGWSYRKAIRMGPFRINLSKKGVGHSVGARGARYTRSADGRRQVTFRIPGTGLSWRRSLGRRRD' A
#
# COMPACT_ATOMS: atom_id res chain seq x y z
N MET A 1 10.38 14.03 22.60
CA MET A 1 11.52 13.33 21.97
C MET A 1 11.37 11.83 22.20
N GLY A 2 10.79 11.10 21.25
CA GLY A 2 10.39 9.71 21.47
C GLY A 2 10.80 8.80 20.33
N TRP A 3 11.11 7.54 20.66
CA TRP A 3 11.52 6.50 19.73
C TRP A 3 10.57 6.40 18.53
N SER A 4 11.10 6.44 17.31
CA SER A 4 10.33 6.15 16.10
C SER A 4 10.70 4.77 15.59
N TYR A 5 9.72 3.88 15.47
CA TYR A 5 9.93 2.56 14.89
C TYR A 5 9.21 2.49 13.55
N ARG A 6 10.00 2.28 12.49
CA ARG A 6 9.51 2.07 11.13
C ARG A 6 10.29 0.92 10.52
N LYS A 7 9.61 -0.18 10.21
CA LYS A 7 10.21 -1.33 9.51
C LYS A 7 9.47 -1.56 8.19
N ALA A 8 10.22 -1.69 7.10
CA ALA A 8 9.67 -2.04 5.80
C ALA A 8 10.25 -3.37 5.36
N ILE A 9 9.39 -4.38 5.21
CA ILE A 9 9.78 -5.72 4.77
C ILE A 9 9.29 -5.88 3.33
N ARG A 10 10.20 -6.19 2.41
CA ARG A 10 9.90 -6.41 0.99
C ARG A 10 10.03 -7.90 0.71
N MET A 11 8.97 -8.51 0.20
CA MET A 11 8.91 -9.90 -0.22
C MET A 11 8.29 -9.95 -1.62
N GLY A 12 9.10 -9.60 -2.62
CA GLY A 12 8.69 -9.57 -4.03
C GLY A 12 7.50 -8.63 -4.31
N PRO A 13 6.37 -9.13 -4.85
CA PRO A 13 5.17 -8.31 -5.09
C PRO A 13 4.50 -7.84 -3.80
N PHE A 14 4.95 -8.32 -2.63
CA PHE A 14 4.42 -7.97 -1.33
C PHE A 14 5.37 -7.03 -0.57
N ARG A 15 4.83 -6.01 0.08
CA ARG A 15 5.58 -5.07 0.93
C ARG A 15 4.78 -4.76 2.18
N ILE A 16 5.31 -5.08 3.35
CA ILE A 16 4.73 -4.68 4.64
C ILE A 16 5.47 -3.46 5.17
N ASN A 17 4.74 -2.46 5.66
CA ASN A 17 5.28 -1.33 6.39
C ASN A 17 4.71 -1.36 7.82
N LEU A 18 5.55 -1.67 8.80
CA LEU A 18 5.24 -1.54 10.22
C LEU A 18 5.65 -0.14 10.69
N SER A 19 4.76 0.52 11.40
CA SER A 19 5.00 1.85 11.97
C SER A 19 4.30 1.99 13.32
N LYS A 20 4.63 3.03 14.09
CA LYS A 20 3.90 3.39 15.32
C LYS A 20 2.39 3.54 15.14
N LYS A 21 1.93 3.92 13.94
CA LYS A 21 0.49 4.08 13.63
C LYS A 21 -0.21 2.76 13.27
N GLY A 22 0.52 1.67 13.17
CA GLY A 22 0.01 0.35 12.79
C GLY A 22 0.74 -0.26 11.60
N VAL A 23 0.15 -1.33 11.07
CA VAL A 23 0.70 -2.15 9.98
C VAL A 23 -0.01 -1.83 8.66
N GLY A 24 0.75 -1.39 7.68
CA GLY A 24 0.31 -1.29 6.29
C GLY A 24 0.91 -2.42 5.44
N HIS A 25 0.23 -2.83 4.39
CA HIS A 25 0.76 -3.77 3.40
C HIS A 25 0.41 -3.32 1.97
N SER A 26 1.29 -3.60 1.02
CA SER A 26 1.01 -3.50 -0.41
C SER A 26 1.20 -4.86 -1.02
N VAL A 27 0.28 -5.28 -1.87
CA VAL A 27 0.33 -6.54 -2.61
C VAL A 27 0.10 -6.25 -4.08
N GLY A 28 1.05 -6.62 -4.93
CA GLY A 28 0.88 -6.58 -6.38
C GLY A 28 2.04 -5.94 -7.13
N ALA A 29 1.99 -6.07 -8.44
CA ALA A 29 3.08 -5.78 -9.37
C ALA A 29 2.63 -4.82 -10.49
N ARG A 30 3.41 -4.71 -11.57
CA ARG A 30 3.25 -3.73 -12.66
C ARG A 30 1.86 -3.69 -13.32
N GLY A 31 0.99 -4.69 -13.14
CA GLY A 31 -0.38 -4.72 -13.69
C GLY A 31 -1.51 -4.39 -12.69
N ALA A 32 -1.41 -4.87 -11.46
CA ALA A 32 -2.39 -4.62 -10.41
C ALA A 32 -1.68 -4.56 -9.06
N ARG A 33 -1.93 -3.49 -8.29
CA ARG A 33 -1.33 -3.23 -6.99
C ARG A 33 -2.39 -2.78 -6.00
N TYR A 34 -2.63 -3.60 -5.00
CA TYR A 34 -3.37 -3.24 -3.81
C TYR A 34 -2.43 -2.64 -2.76
N THR A 35 -2.85 -1.59 -2.07
CA THR A 35 -2.10 -0.95 -0.99
C THR A 35 -3.05 -0.59 0.13
N ARG A 36 -2.74 -1.07 1.33
CA ARG A 36 -3.37 -0.71 2.59
C ARG A 36 -2.32 -0.03 3.45
N SER A 37 -2.56 1.24 3.78
CA SER A 37 -1.71 1.98 4.70
C SER A 37 -2.11 1.71 6.15
N ALA A 38 -1.18 1.96 7.07
CA ALA A 38 -1.42 1.86 8.52
C ALA A 38 -2.60 2.75 8.98
N ASP A 39 -2.81 3.91 8.35
CA ASP A 39 -3.89 4.85 8.69
C ASP A 39 -5.30 4.43 8.19
N GLY A 40 -5.44 3.19 7.69
CA GLY A 40 -6.70 2.65 7.16
C GLY A 40 -7.01 3.02 5.70
N ARG A 41 -6.15 3.79 5.04
CA ARG A 41 -6.30 4.12 3.61
C ARG A 41 -6.07 2.87 2.76
N ARG A 42 -7.01 2.57 1.88
CA ARG A 42 -6.90 1.46 0.91
C ARG A 42 -6.86 2.05 -0.50
N GLN A 43 -5.95 1.57 -1.33
CA GLN A 43 -5.77 2.03 -2.70
C GLN A 43 -5.56 0.82 -3.59
N VAL A 44 -6.25 0.82 -4.71
CA VAL A 44 -6.07 -0.16 -5.77
C VAL A 44 -5.55 0.59 -6.99
N THR A 45 -4.44 0.13 -7.53
CA THR A 45 -3.87 0.66 -8.77
C THR A 45 -3.91 -0.46 -9.80
N PHE A 46 -4.61 -0.24 -10.90
CA PHE A 46 -4.51 -1.05 -12.10
C PHE A 46 -3.68 -0.29 -13.13
N ARG A 47 -2.82 -1.00 -13.84
CA ARG A 47 -1.99 -0.43 -14.89
C ARG A 47 -2.03 -1.38 -16.07
N ILE A 48 -2.40 -0.85 -17.22
CA ILE A 48 -2.42 -1.62 -18.45
C ILE A 48 -0.99 -1.56 -19.02
N PRO A 49 -0.27 -2.69 -19.10
CA PRO A 49 1.07 -2.71 -19.65
C PRO A 49 1.02 -2.37 -21.15
N GLY A 50 1.97 -1.57 -21.62
CA GLY A 50 2.07 -1.20 -23.04
C GLY A 50 1.23 0.01 -23.49
N THR A 51 0.25 0.46 -22.72
CA THR A 51 -0.61 1.61 -23.10
C THR A 51 -0.35 2.89 -22.30
N GLY A 52 0.49 2.83 -21.26
CA GLY A 52 0.76 3.96 -20.38
C GLY A 52 -0.39 4.34 -19.43
N LEU A 53 -1.57 3.76 -19.62
CA LEU A 53 -2.76 4.04 -18.82
C LEU A 53 -2.66 3.38 -17.44
N SER A 54 -2.88 4.19 -16.41
CA SER A 54 -2.96 3.72 -15.02
C SER A 54 -4.22 4.26 -14.37
N TRP A 55 -5.00 3.35 -13.81
CA TRP A 55 -6.21 3.66 -13.08
C TRP A 55 -5.96 3.43 -11.60
N ARG A 56 -6.18 4.45 -10.77
CA ARG A 56 -6.04 4.34 -9.32
C ARG A 56 -7.37 4.66 -8.65
N ARG A 57 -7.84 3.78 -7.79
CA ARG A 57 -9.04 3.97 -6.97
C ARG A 57 -8.68 3.88 -5.49
N SER A 58 -8.93 4.97 -4.75
CA SER A 58 -8.92 4.92 -3.29
C SER A 58 -10.21 4.28 -2.80
N LEU A 59 -10.08 3.13 -2.14
CA LEU A 59 -11.16 2.54 -1.38
C LEU A 59 -11.19 3.28 -0.04
N GLY A 60 -12.34 3.87 0.29
CA GLY A 60 -12.50 4.80 1.41
C GLY A 60 -11.83 4.34 2.71
N ARG A 61 -11.39 5.32 3.51
CA ARG A 61 -10.82 5.07 4.83
C ARG A 61 -11.94 4.54 5.73
N ARG A 62 -11.92 3.24 6.06
CA ARG A 62 -12.74 2.75 7.18
C ARG A 62 -12.20 3.42 8.44
N ARG A 63 -12.98 4.35 8.99
CA ARG A 63 -12.82 4.85 10.35
C ARG A 63 -13.60 3.86 11.20
N ASP A 64 -12.88 2.86 11.71
CA ASP A 64 -13.36 2.05 12.82
C ASP A 64 -12.83 2.72 14.10
#